data_AF-A0A821SWX5-F1
#
_entry.id   AF-A0A821SWX5-F1
#
_cell.length_a   1.000
_cell.length_b   1.000
_cell.length_c   1.000
_cell.angle_alpha   90.00
_cell.angle_beta   90.00
_cell.angle_gamma   90.00
#
_symmetry.space_group_name_H-M   'P 1'
#
loop_
_entity.id
_entity.type
_entity.pdbx_description
1 polymer ?
#
loop_
_entity_poly.entity_id
_entity_poly.type
_entity_poly.pdbx_seq_one_letter_code
_entity_poly.pdbx_strand_id
1 'polypeptide(L)'
;MDQKCRVRLEEPLGINVLDRSSTALNGEFLHSQLLIDVLIRMKPNEQDKTELIEMCKIEYKDNETEIKMVNEFKREYESSNAIWWYTRESFVYRILNKALRVQNVDVLFLFRDVIRDILKQLRASQCRKRITVFRGQFISKNEFKLLGKSIGNIISMNSFLSTTLERNIALRFMQYNPNLLSSDDYVPVVF
;
A
#
# COMPACT_ATOMS: atom_id res chain seq x y z
N MET A 1 17.93 14.69 12.66
CA MET A 1 18.19 14.07 13.97
C MET A 1 17.13 13.01 14.19
N ASP A 2 17.57 11.89 14.75
CA ASP A 2 16.94 10.58 14.84
C ASP A 2 15.43 10.54 15.11
N GLN A 3 14.68 9.96 14.18
CA GLN A 3 13.40 9.32 14.51
C GLN A 3 13.45 7.89 13.95
N LYS A 4 13.56 6.98 14.91
CA LYS A 4 13.74 5.53 14.77
C LYS A 4 12.83 4.94 13.71
N CYS A 5 13.44 4.03 12.95
CA CYS A 5 12.85 2.84 12.32
C CYS A 5 11.88 2.15 13.29
N ARG A 6 10.69 2.73 13.50
CA ARG A 6 9.61 2.15 14.27
C ARG A 6 8.70 1.44 13.28
N VAL A 7 9.08 0.19 13.04
CA VAL A 7 8.17 -0.89 12.67
C VAL A 7 7.35 -0.59 11.40
N ARG A 8 8.01 -0.70 10.25
CA ARG A 8 7.33 -1.29 9.08
C ARG A 8 7.05 -2.75 9.45
N LEU A 9 5.99 -2.99 10.23
CA LEU A 9 5.45 -4.33 10.46
C LEU A 9 5.29 -4.96 9.08
N GLU A 10 5.77 -6.19 8.95
CA GLU A 10 5.81 -6.97 7.72
C GLU A 10 4.43 -7.03 7.08
N GLU A 11 4.16 -6.09 6.20
CA GLU A 11 2.95 -6.15 5.41
C GLU A 11 3.22 -7.06 4.21
N PRO A 12 2.39 -8.10 3.98
CA PRO A 12 2.58 -9.01 2.86
C PRO A 12 2.63 -8.24 1.54
N LEU A 13 3.29 -8.83 0.54
CA LEU A 13 3.38 -8.28 -0.81
C LEU A 13 2.00 -8.09 -1.46
N GLY A 14 1.03 -8.94 -1.10
CA GLY A 14 -0.31 -8.96 -1.72
C GLY A 14 -0.22 -9.21 -3.23
N ILE A 15 0.57 -10.22 -3.61
CA ILE A 15 0.83 -10.59 -5.00
C ILE A 15 -0.06 -11.74 -5.45
N ASN A 16 -0.62 -11.61 -6.65
CA ASN A 16 -1.36 -12.66 -7.32
C ASN A 16 -0.62 -13.08 -8.58
N VAL A 17 -0.45 -14.40 -8.76
CA VAL A 17 0.22 -14.97 -9.94
C VAL A 17 -0.82 -15.24 -11.01
N LEU A 18 -0.54 -14.76 -12.21
CA LEU A 18 -1.36 -14.97 -13.41
C LEU A 18 -0.59 -15.90 -14.34
N ASP A 19 -1.13 -17.11 -14.52
CA ASP A 19 -0.61 -18.08 -15.46
C ASP A 19 -0.85 -17.61 -16.90
N ARG A 20 0.19 -17.58 -17.73
CA ARG A 20 0.09 -17.19 -19.15
C ARG A 20 -0.57 -18.26 -20.02
N SER A 21 -0.66 -19.50 -19.54
CA SER A 21 -1.08 -20.67 -20.33
C SER A 21 -2.58 -20.98 -20.25
N SER A 22 -3.30 -20.40 -19.30
CA SER A 22 -4.76 -20.58 -19.19
C SER A 22 -5.49 -19.31 -19.62
N THR A 23 -6.50 -19.46 -20.47
CA THR A 23 -7.51 -18.43 -20.76
C THR A 23 -8.35 -18.07 -19.53
N ALA A 24 -8.10 -18.70 -18.38
CA ALA A 24 -8.73 -18.40 -17.11
C ALA A 24 -8.06 -17.17 -16.49
N LEU A 25 -8.69 -16.00 -16.69
CA LEU A 25 -8.41 -14.81 -15.89
C LEU A 25 -8.49 -15.20 -14.40
N ASN A 26 -7.46 -14.87 -13.61
CA ASN A 26 -7.49 -15.09 -12.17
C ASN A 26 -8.66 -14.29 -11.59
N GLY A 27 -9.66 -14.99 -11.06
CA GLY A 27 -10.90 -14.39 -10.54
C GLY A 27 -10.63 -13.37 -9.44
N GLU A 28 -9.57 -13.54 -8.66
CA GLU A 28 -9.18 -12.61 -7.60
C GLU A 28 -8.68 -11.27 -8.15
N PHE A 29 -7.90 -11.30 -9.25
CA PHE A 29 -7.46 -10.08 -9.91
C PHE A 29 -8.65 -9.31 -10.50
N LEU A 30 -9.51 -10.01 -11.24
CA LEU A 30 -10.68 -9.37 -11.84
C LEU A 30 -11.63 -8.80 -10.78
N HIS A 31 -11.85 -9.55 -9.69
CA HIS A 31 -12.62 -9.10 -8.55
C HIS A 31 -12.02 -7.81 -7.95
N SER A 32 -10.71 -7.77 -7.73
CA SER A 32 -10.02 -6.57 -7.21
C SER A 32 -10.19 -5.36 -8.14
N GLN A 33 -10.04 -5.55 -9.46
CA GLN A 33 -10.22 -4.48 -10.44
C GLN A 33 -11.67 -3.96 -10.46
N LEU A 34 -12.66 -4.87 -10.45
CA LEU A 34 -14.08 -4.51 -10.41
C LEU A 34 -14.44 -3.77 -9.13
N LEU A 35 -13.97 -4.24 -7.97
CA LEU A 35 -14.19 -3.58 -6.68
C LEU A 35 -13.67 -2.13 -6.71
N ILE A 36 -12.43 -1.92 -7.14
CA ILE A 36 -11.85 -0.57 -7.22
C ILE A 36 -12.61 0.29 -8.24
N ASP A 37 -12.96 -0.24 -9.41
CA ASP A 37 -13.71 0.50 -10.44
C ASP A 37 -15.09 0.95 -9.94
N VAL A 38 -15.80 0.08 -9.21
CA VAL A 38 -17.07 0.44 -8.58
C VAL A 38 -16.86 1.54 -7.55
N LEU A 39 -15.94 1.35 -6.60
CA LEU A 39 -15.68 2.29 -5.51
C LEU A 39 -15.36 3.70 -6.00
N ILE A 40 -14.50 3.84 -7.02
CA ILE A 40 -14.08 5.17 -7.52
C ILE A 40 -15.17 5.88 -8.33
N ARG A 41 -16.18 5.16 -8.83
CA ARG A 41 -17.33 5.72 -9.56
C ARG A 41 -18.49 6.11 -8.65
N MET A 42 -18.49 5.65 -7.39
CA MET A 42 -19.48 6.06 -6.41
C MET A 42 -19.38 7.57 -6.15
N LYS A 43 -20.53 8.19 -5.91
CA LYS A 43 -20.58 9.62 -5.56
C LYS A 43 -19.91 9.84 -4.19
N PRO A 44 -19.18 10.95 -4.01
CA PRO A 44 -18.70 11.35 -2.70
C PRO A 44 -19.89 11.51 -1.76
N ASN A 45 -19.70 11.20 -0.49
CA ASN A 45 -20.63 11.55 0.55
C ASN A 45 -19.83 12.15 1.72
N GLU A 46 -20.26 13.33 2.16
CA GLU A 46 -19.57 14.12 3.18
C GLU A 46 -19.47 13.38 4.51
N GLN A 47 -20.38 12.43 4.75
CA GLN A 47 -20.36 11.57 5.94
C GLN A 47 -19.16 10.62 5.95
N ASP A 48 -18.70 10.15 4.79
CA ASP A 48 -17.61 9.15 4.73
C ASP A 48 -16.29 9.70 5.24
N LYS A 49 -16.01 10.99 5.00
CA LYS A 49 -14.82 11.63 5.58
C LYS A 49 -14.91 11.64 7.11
N THR A 50 -16.10 11.86 7.67
CA THR A 50 -16.30 11.83 9.12
C THR A 50 -16.10 10.42 9.68
N GLU A 51 -16.70 9.41 9.04
CA GLU A 51 -16.57 8.00 9.44
C GLU A 51 -15.14 7.48 9.29
N LEU A 52 -14.44 7.85 8.22
CA LEU A 52 -13.02 7.54 8.02
C LEU A 52 -12.17 8.06 9.18
N ILE A 53 -12.39 9.31 9.60
CA ILE A 53 -11.66 9.92 10.70
C ILE A 53 -11.96 9.21 12.02
N GLU A 54 -13.23 8.88 12.28
CA GLU A 54 -13.63 8.18 13.51
C GLU A 54 -13.02 6.79 13.58
N MET A 55 -13.11 6.01 12.50
CA MET A 55 -12.47 4.70 12.38
C MET A 55 -10.96 4.79 12.65
N CYS A 56 -10.27 5.77 12.06
CA CYS A 56 -8.83 5.97 12.27
C CYS A 56 -8.51 6.36 13.72
N LYS A 57 -9.37 7.15 14.39
CA LYS A 57 -9.19 7.48 15.82
C LYS A 57 -9.36 6.26 16.71
N ILE A 58 -10.27 5.35 16.37
CA ILE A 58 -10.47 4.10 17.11
C ILE A 58 -9.25 3.19 16.93
N GLU A 59 -8.77 3.01 15.69
CA GLU A 59 -7.58 2.20 15.37
C GLU A 59 -6.32 2.69 16.13
N TYR A 60 -6.16 4.00 16.26
CA TYR A 60 -4.99 4.63 16.89
C TYR A 60 -5.25 5.23 18.27
N LYS A 61 -6.30 4.79 18.99
CA LYS A 61 -6.71 5.39 20.27
C LYS A 61 -5.58 5.50 21.31
N ASP A 62 -4.63 4.56 21.29
CA ASP A 62 -3.49 4.49 22.21
C ASP A 62 -2.19 5.08 21.62
N ASN A 63 -2.27 5.73 20.45
CA ASN A 63 -1.13 6.34 19.76
C ASN A 63 -1.38 7.83 19.48
N GLU A 64 -1.02 8.69 20.43
CA GLU A 64 -1.20 10.13 20.35
C GLU A 64 -0.57 10.77 19.10
N THR A 65 0.54 10.22 18.61
CA THR A 65 1.22 10.74 17.42
C THR A 65 0.36 10.54 16.17
N GLU A 66 -0.23 9.36 16.03
CA GLU A 66 -1.13 9.04 14.92
C GLU A 66 -2.45 9.80 15.05
N ILE A 67 -2.99 9.95 16.27
CA ILE A 67 -4.18 10.78 16.50
C ILE A 67 -3.96 12.23 16.06
N LYS A 68 -2.77 12.80 16.30
CA LYS A 68 -2.41 14.14 15.79
C LYS A 68 -2.42 14.16 14.25
N MET A 69 -1.83 13.16 13.59
CA MET A 69 -1.84 13.04 12.12
C MET A 69 -3.26 12.87 11.56
N VAL A 70 -4.14 12.13 12.24
CA VAL A 70 -5.55 11.98 11.84
C VAL A 70 -6.28 13.31 11.92
N ASN A 71 -6.06 14.10 12.99
CA ASN A 71 -6.66 15.42 13.12
C ASN A 71 -6.09 16.43 12.09
N GLU A 72 -4.80 16.34 11.76
CA GLU A 72 -4.16 17.10 10.69
C GLU A 72 -4.79 16.75 9.34
N PHE A 73 -4.93 15.46 9.01
CA PHE A 73 -5.59 14.99 7.80
C PHE A 73 -7.03 15.50 7.69
N LYS A 74 -7.81 15.48 8.79
CA LYS A 74 -9.17 16.03 8.79
C LYS A 74 -9.21 17.47 8.28
N ARG A 75 -8.28 18.30 8.75
CA ARG A 75 -8.21 19.75 8.49
C ARG A 75 -7.59 20.08 7.12
N GLU A 76 -6.54 19.36 6.74
CA GLU A 76 -5.63 19.77 5.66
C GLU A 76 -5.68 18.85 4.42
N TYR A 77 -6.41 17.74 4.47
CA TYR A 77 -6.58 16.88 3.30
C TYR A 77 -7.40 17.58 2.21
N GLU A 78 -6.82 17.64 1.02
CA GLU A 78 -7.43 18.11 -0.21
C GLU A 78 -7.12 17.14 -1.37
N SER A 79 -7.99 17.11 -2.38
CA SER A 79 -7.76 16.29 -3.58
C SER A 79 -6.44 16.61 -4.30
N SER A 80 -5.90 17.82 -4.13
CA SER A 80 -4.64 18.30 -4.69
C SER A 80 -3.39 17.73 -3.99
N ASN A 81 -3.51 17.30 -2.73
CA ASN A 81 -2.38 16.82 -1.91
C ASN A 81 -2.48 15.32 -1.55
N ALA A 82 -3.35 14.57 -2.23
CA ALA A 82 -3.57 13.14 -1.97
C ALA A 82 -2.30 12.27 -2.07
N ILE A 83 -1.45 12.44 -3.09
CA ILE A 83 -0.18 11.70 -3.19
C ILE A 83 0.76 12.05 -2.02
N TRP A 84 0.79 13.31 -1.59
CA TRP A 84 1.63 13.73 -0.47
C TRP A 84 1.19 13.05 0.83
N TRP A 85 -0.11 13.01 1.12
CA TRP A 85 -0.65 12.27 2.27
C TRP A 85 -0.36 10.77 2.19
N TYR A 86 -0.45 10.19 0.99
CA TYR A 86 -0.14 8.79 0.78
C TYR A 86 1.36 8.46 0.94
N THR A 87 2.27 9.37 0.62
CA THR A 87 3.71 9.09 0.60
C THR A 87 4.44 9.54 1.86
N ARG A 88 3.91 10.51 2.61
CA ARG A 88 4.45 10.89 3.92
C ARG A 88 4.27 9.76 4.92
N GLU A 89 5.09 9.78 5.97
CA GLU A 89 4.93 8.88 7.11
C GLU A 89 3.62 9.24 7.85
N SER A 90 2.54 8.53 7.52
CA SER A 90 1.21 8.70 8.11
C SER A 90 0.39 7.41 8.04
N PHE A 91 -0.74 7.40 8.73
CA PHE A 91 -1.72 6.32 8.66
C PHE A 91 -2.27 6.02 7.27
N VAL A 92 -2.31 7.01 6.38
CA VAL A 92 -2.95 6.88 5.05
C VAL A 92 -2.30 5.75 4.26
N TYR A 93 -0.97 5.74 4.13
CA TYR A 93 -0.23 4.67 3.45
C TYR A 93 -0.53 3.29 4.04
N ARG A 94 -0.49 3.17 5.36
CA ARG A 94 -0.55 1.89 6.07
C ARG A 94 -1.94 1.29 6.00
N ILE A 95 -2.97 2.07 6.38
CA ILE A 95 -4.35 1.59 6.37
C ILE A 95 -4.79 1.29 4.94
N LEU A 96 -4.51 2.19 3.99
CA LEU A 96 -4.93 2.00 2.60
C LEU A 96 -4.29 0.76 1.97
N ASN A 97 -2.97 0.59 2.07
CA ASN A 97 -2.32 -0.60 1.50
C ASN A 97 -2.75 -1.88 2.21
N LYS A 98 -2.97 -1.86 3.53
CA LYS A 98 -3.50 -3.02 4.26
C LYS A 98 -4.88 -3.39 3.74
N ALA A 99 -5.77 -2.42 3.60
CA ALA A 99 -7.12 -2.62 3.09
C ALA A 99 -7.13 -3.14 1.65
N LEU A 100 -6.27 -2.62 0.77
CA LEU A 100 -6.14 -3.08 -0.61
C LEU A 100 -5.68 -4.56 -0.68
N ARG A 101 -4.69 -4.95 0.13
CA ARG A 101 -4.15 -6.32 0.12
C ARG A 101 -5.14 -7.36 0.61
N VAL A 102 -5.91 -7.06 1.65
CA VAL A 102 -6.91 -7.98 2.21
C VAL A 102 -8.30 -7.76 1.64
N GLN A 103 -8.43 -6.85 0.66
CA GLN A 103 -9.71 -6.43 0.06
C GLN A 103 -10.78 -6.06 1.11
N ASN A 104 -10.39 -5.32 2.16
CA ASN A 104 -11.33 -4.88 3.19
C ASN A 104 -12.29 -3.83 2.59
N VAL A 105 -13.47 -4.26 2.18
CA VAL A 105 -14.45 -3.44 1.46
C VAL A 105 -14.89 -2.24 2.30
N ASP A 106 -15.10 -2.40 3.61
CA ASP A 106 -15.57 -1.31 4.49
C ASP A 106 -14.53 -0.19 4.56
N VAL A 107 -13.25 -0.54 4.75
CA VAL A 107 -12.16 0.44 4.79
C VAL A 107 -11.94 1.05 3.40
N LEU A 108 -11.96 0.24 2.34
CA LEU A 108 -11.80 0.75 0.98
C LEU A 108 -12.95 1.67 0.56
N PHE A 109 -14.16 1.42 1.05
CA PHE A 109 -15.30 2.30 0.87
C PHE A 109 -15.06 3.65 1.52
N LEU A 110 -14.61 3.70 2.77
CA LEU A 110 -14.26 4.96 3.45
C LEU A 110 -13.09 5.70 2.78
N PHE A 111 -12.12 4.97 2.21
CA PHE A 111 -10.99 5.54 1.48
C PHE A 111 -11.25 5.86 0.00
N ARG A 112 -12.44 5.58 -0.54
CA ARG A 112 -12.68 5.63 -2.01
C ARG A 112 -12.38 6.99 -2.65
N ASP A 113 -12.64 8.08 -1.93
CA ASP A 113 -12.33 9.43 -2.40
C ASP A 113 -10.81 9.67 -2.46
N VAL A 114 -10.09 9.21 -1.44
CA VAL A 114 -8.62 9.25 -1.39
C VAL A 114 -8.01 8.41 -2.50
N ILE A 115 -8.53 7.20 -2.74
CA ILE A 115 -8.11 6.32 -3.83
C ILE A 115 -8.32 7.01 -5.18
N ARG A 116 -9.52 7.58 -5.39
CA ARG A 116 -9.85 8.29 -6.63
C ARG A 116 -8.91 9.46 -6.88
N ASP A 117 -8.60 10.24 -5.85
CA ASP A 117 -7.74 11.42 -6.00
C ASP A 117 -6.27 11.03 -6.21
N ILE A 118 -5.76 9.98 -5.55
CA ILE A 118 -4.45 9.40 -5.85
C ILE A 118 -4.40 8.95 -7.32
N LEU A 119 -5.40 8.19 -7.79
CA LEU A 119 -5.43 7.70 -9.17
C LEU A 119 -5.49 8.83 -10.19
N LYS A 120 -6.25 9.90 -9.93
CA LYS A 120 -6.27 11.10 -10.78
C LYS A 120 -4.89 11.75 -10.86
N GLN A 121 -4.22 11.97 -9.73
CA GLN A 121 -2.89 12.57 -9.72
C GLN A 121 -1.84 11.68 -10.39
N LEU A 122 -1.88 10.36 -10.18
CA LEU A 122 -0.97 9.41 -10.83
C LEU A 122 -1.14 9.40 -12.36
N ARG A 123 -2.39 9.44 -12.85
CA ARG A 123 -2.67 9.54 -14.30
C ARG A 123 -2.14 10.86 -14.89
N ALA A 124 -2.29 11.96 -14.16
CA ALA A 124 -1.78 13.27 -14.59
C ALA A 124 -0.23 13.34 -14.59
N SER A 125 0.42 12.59 -13.71
CA SER A 125 1.89 12.58 -13.52
C SER A 125 2.58 11.35 -14.12
N GLN A 126 1.92 10.63 -15.03
CA GLN A 126 2.42 9.37 -15.57
C GLN A 126 3.76 9.56 -16.29
N CYS A 127 4.79 8.84 -15.82
CA CYS A 127 6.08 8.79 -16.50
C CYS A 127 5.94 8.10 -17.86
N ARG A 128 6.32 8.79 -18.94
CA ARG A 128 6.28 8.25 -20.31
C ARG A 128 7.56 7.49 -20.71
N LYS A 129 8.57 7.51 -19.84
CA LYS A 129 9.87 6.88 -20.08
C LYS A 129 9.98 5.61 -19.25
N ARG A 130 10.70 4.63 -19.78
CA ARG A 130 11.13 3.48 -18.98
C ARG A 130 12.12 3.97 -17.93
N ILE A 131 11.84 3.65 -16.67
CA ILE A 131 12.71 3.93 -15.54
C ILE A 131 12.95 2.64 -14.78
N THR A 132 14.13 2.53 -14.17
CA THR A 132 14.43 1.47 -13.20
C THR A 132 14.25 2.07 -11.82
N VAL A 133 13.41 1.42 -11.01
CA VAL A 133 13.15 1.78 -9.62
C VAL A 133 13.39 0.55 -8.76
N PHE A 134 13.70 0.78 -7.49
CA PHE A 134 14.05 -0.25 -6.52
C PHE A 134 13.12 -0.19 -5.32
N ARG A 135 12.77 -1.34 -4.76
CA ARG A 135 12.03 -1.44 -3.50
C ARG A 135 12.66 -2.51 -2.62
N GLY A 136 13.15 -2.09 -1.45
CA GLY A 136 13.64 -3.01 -0.42
C GLY A 136 12.57 -3.29 0.62
N GLN A 137 12.41 -4.56 0.98
CA GLN A 137 11.50 -5.01 2.03
C GLN A 137 11.82 -6.43 2.50
N PHE A 138 11.23 -6.83 3.62
CA PHE A 138 11.19 -8.24 4.05
C PHE A 138 9.92 -8.88 3.50
N ILE A 139 10.01 -10.14 3.08
CA ILE A 139 8.88 -10.95 2.64
C ILE A 139 8.96 -12.33 3.28
N SER A 140 7.82 -13.01 3.46
CA SER A 140 7.83 -14.35 4.04
C SER A 140 8.54 -15.34 3.12
N LYS A 141 9.09 -16.43 3.70
CA LYS A 141 9.65 -17.55 2.93
C LYS A 141 8.64 -18.15 1.95
N ASN A 142 7.34 -18.11 2.28
CA ASN A 142 6.27 -18.58 1.41
C ASN A 142 6.10 -17.66 0.19
N GLU A 143 6.05 -16.35 0.40
CA GLU A 143 6.03 -15.38 -0.70
C GLU A 143 7.29 -15.46 -1.57
N PHE A 144 8.46 -15.63 -0.96
CA PHE A 144 9.72 -15.82 -1.69
C PHE A 144 9.68 -17.09 -2.57
N LYS A 145 9.20 -18.22 -2.03
CA LYS A 145 9.00 -19.46 -2.80
C LYS A 145 7.96 -19.28 -3.91
N LEU A 146 6.87 -18.56 -3.65
CA LEU A 146 5.83 -18.26 -4.65
C LEU A 146 6.41 -17.44 -5.81
N LEU A 147 7.20 -16.40 -5.51
CA LEU A 147 7.90 -15.60 -6.52
C LEU A 147 8.84 -16.46 -7.38
N GLY A 148 9.61 -17.36 -6.74
CA GLY A 148 10.49 -18.30 -7.45
C GLY A 148 9.72 -19.23 -8.40
N LYS A 149 8.55 -19.74 -7.98
CA LYS A 149 7.66 -20.55 -8.83
C LYS A 149 6.97 -19.75 -9.94
N SER A 150 6.98 -18.42 -9.84
CA SER A 150 6.29 -17.51 -10.78
C SER A 150 7.19 -17.00 -11.90
N ILE A 151 8.43 -17.48 -12.01
CA ILE A 151 9.33 -17.12 -13.09
C ILE A 151 8.69 -17.49 -14.44
N GLY A 152 8.58 -16.51 -15.34
CA GLY A 152 7.90 -16.67 -16.64
C GLY A 152 6.42 -16.27 -16.63
N ASN A 153 5.80 -16.08 -15.47
CA ASN A 153 4.40 -15.67 -15.32
C ASN A 153 4.24 -14.14 -15.22
N ILE A 154 2.99 -13.67 -15.13
CA ILE A 154 2.66 -12.27 -14.83
C ILE A 154 2.29 -12.18 -13.35
N ILE A 155 2.73 -11.12 -12.67
CA ILE A 155 2.41 -10.85 -11.27
C ILE A 155 1.53 -9.61 -11.21
N SER A 156 0.39 -9.71 -10.55
CA SER A 156 -0.44 -8.58 -10.13
C SER A 156 -0.11 -8.21 -8.70
N MET A 157 -0.23 -6.92 -8.37
CA MET A 157 -0.09 -6.41 -7.00
C MET A 157 -1.36 -5.69 -6.60
N ASN A 158 -1.93 -6.07 -5.45
CA ASN A 158 -3.16 -5.47 -4.92
C ASN A 158 -2.83 -4.36 -3.93
N SER A 159 -1.80 -3.54 -4.22
CA SER A 159 -1.43 -2.38 -3.42
C SER A 159 -0.64 -1.38 -4.26
N PHE A 160 -0.51 -0.17 -3.76
CA PHE A 160 0.36 0.84 -4.36
C PHE A 160 1.83 0.58 -3.98
N LEU A 161 2.73 0.77 -4.92
CA LEU A 161 4.17 0.58 -4.71
C LEU A 161 4.90 1.90 -4.56
N SER A 162 5.42 2.13 -3.35
CA SER A 162 6.43 3.16 -3.11
C SER A 162 7.82 2.59 -3.43
N THR A 163 8.55 3.27 -4.31
CA THR A 163 9.85 2.84 -4.83
C THR A 163 10.84 4.01 -4.84
N THR A 164 12.13 3.73 -5.04
CA THR A 164 13.20 4.73 -5.14
C THR A 164 14.02 4.53 -6.41
N LEU A 165 14.58 5.59 -6.97
CA LEU A 165 15.53 5.50 -8.07
C LEU A 165 16.91 5.01 -7.61
N GLU A 166 17.20 5.10 -6.32
CA GLU A 166 18.50 4.78 -5.75
C GLU A 166 18.48 3.43 -5.05
N ARG A 167 19.21 2.46 -5.60
CA ARG A 167 19.33 1.12 -5.01
C ARG A 167 19.82 1.14 -3.57
N ASN A 168 20.73 2.05 -3.23
CA ASN A 168 21.26 2.19 -1.86
C ASN A 168 20.18 2.63 -0.86
N ILE A 169 19.22 3.44 -1.28
CA ILE A 169 18.06 3.81 -0.45
C ILE A 169 17.17 2.58 -0.25
N ALA A 170 16.94 1.78 -1.30
CA ALA A 170 16.19 0.53 -1.17
C ALA A 170 16.86 -0.45 -0.19
N LEU A 171 18.19 -0.58 -0.24
CA LEU A 171 18.95 -1.42 0.69
C LEU A 171 18.75 -1.02 2.15
N ARG A 172 18.64 0.27 2.45
CA ARG A 172 18.42 0.75 3.83
C ARG A 172 17.08 0.29 4.41
N PHE A 173 16.06 0.07 3.59
CA PHE A 173 14.79 -0.48 4.06
C PHE A 173 14.86 -1.96 4.46
N MET A 174 15.95 -2.64 4.13
CA MET A 174 16.24 -4.00 4.59
C MET A 174 17.20 -4.05 5.77
N GLN A 175 17.78 -2.91 6.15
CA GLN A 175 18.79 -2.86 7.21
C GLN A 175 18.12 -2.70 8.57
N TYR A 176 18.18 -3.80 9.33
CA TYR A 176 18.01 -3.86 10.78
C TYR A 176 16.58 -3.75 11.32
N ASN A 177 15.96 -4.92 11.56
CA ASN A 177 14.91 -5.06 12.55
C ASN A 177 15.30 -6.19 13.53
N PRO A 178 15.78 -5.87 14.74
CA PRO A 178 16.34 -6.85 15.66
C PRO A 178 15.33 -7.91 16.12
N ASN A 179 14.02 -7.66 15.97
CA ASN A 179 12.94 -8.59 16.30
C ASN A 179 12.63 -9.60 15.16
N LEU A 180 13.10 -9.34 13.94
CA LEU A 180 12.90 -10.18 12.76
C LEU A 180 14.05 -11.16 12.54
N LEU A 181 15.26 -10.81 12.98
CA LEU A 181 16.44 -11.68 12.90
C LEU A 181 16.31 -12.94 13.77
N SER A 182 15.35 -12.97 14.70
CA SER A 182 15.00 -14.14 15.50
C SER A 182 13.95 -15.04 14.86
N SER A 183 13.27 -14.60 13.79
CA SER A 183 12.30 -15.40 13.05
C SER A 183 12.95 -15.86 11.75
N ASP A 184 13.14 -17.17 11.63
CA ASP A 184 13.54 -17.81 10.37
C ASP A 184 12.47 -17.66 9.26
N ASP A 185 11.38 -16.90 9.44
CA ASP A 185 10.25 -16.95 8.50
C ASP A 185 10.30 -15.92 7.38
N TYR A 186 11.25 -14.98 7.42
CA TYR A 186 11.34 -13.86 6.46
C TYR A 186 12.69 -13.75 5.76
N VAL A 187 12.66 -13.21 4.54
CA VAL A 187 13.82 -13.02 3.67
C VAL A 187 13.85 -11.56 3.19
N PRO A 188 14.97 -10.84 3.34
CA PRO A 188 15.13 -9.51 2.77
C PRO A 188 15.29 -9.59 1.25
N VAL A 189 14.54 -8.77 0.51
CA VAL A 189 14.54 -8.72 -0.95
C VAL A 189 14.58 -7.29 -1.47
N VAL A 190 15.28 -7.12 -2.61
CA VAL A 190 15.17 -5.92 -3.44
C VAL A 190 14.58 -6.32 -4.78
N PHE A 191 13.45 -5.72 -5.11
CA PHE A 191 12.88 -5.71 -6.46
C PHE A 191 13.43 -4.52 -7.23
#